data_AF-A0A9P0A3I8-F1
#
_entry.id   AF-A0A9P0A3I8-F1
#
_cell.length_a   1.000
_cell.length_b   1.000
_cell.length_c   1.000
_cell.angle_alpha   90.00
_cell.angle_beta   90.00
_cell.angle_gamma   90.00
#
_symmetry.space_group_name_H-M   'P 1'
#
loop_
_entity.id
_entity.type
_entity.pdbx_description
1 polymer ?
#
loop_
_entity_poly.entity_id
_entity_poly.type
_entity_poly.pdbx_seq_one_letter_code
_entity_poly.pdbx_strand_id
1 'polypeptide(L)'
;MIIPLLSLITILKIRDLSCAVAKSKSLIRKERSFDDFPLREPLYLRRVDGHLKYVMPSVDLELEKKEVKDGLQVFIQTDSKEELILACPGDKNKLRSQKTWRKKKQNTGSGTPKLIVFPIGRMECTERLPAVIDPSGHSCAKTGTQMEIGFQVGKDLVPLMSLCHDLIKADTLYVEHDLPSKICEATYFEPRPDFQEGPLPLYKDVPLKLIYTKEYQKKLFEELMGSELSEPLLTGKYFLARGHLAPKADFYYATWKWSTFFYANAAPQWQIINAGNWKSLENYVRKVAAKTGEDLRIITGTFGVLKMYSPKSRSSVEVLLHSNKVRVPAAFFKIIQSKATNKAIVAICSNDPFATKDTAPKELCKDIAAQNSWPDDKKEFSKGRIYFCDVGKFLKQVQTAPKISYKGILQGIEESLNPPTISRVQSGRERLERCLHSMLTRSKRMISRSVRVCRTP
;
A
#
# COMPACT_ATOMS: atom_id res chain seq x y z
N MET A 1 28.09 42.15 -33.09
CA MET A 1 28.26 41.67 -31.70
C MET A 1 27.25 42.40 -30.84
N ILE A 2 26.34 41.65 -30.20
CA ILE A 2 25.12 42.15 -29.58
C ILE A 2 25.39 42.72 -28.18
N ILE A 3 24.69 43.82 -27.93
CA ILE A 3 24.51 44.64 -26.72
C ILE A 3 23.94 43.81 -25.53
N PRO A 4 24.28 44.17 -24.28
CA PRO A 4 23.76 43.56 -23.05
C PRO A 4 22.33 44.01 -22.72
N LEU A 5 21.53 43.22 -21.99
CA LEU A 5 20.58 43.69 -20.96
C LEU A 5 19.77 42.53 -20.30
N LEU A 6 19.81 42.51 -18.96
CA LEU A 6 18.71 42.28 -18.00
C LEU A 6 17.91 40.95 -17.94
N SER A 7 17.91 40.40 -16.70
CA SER A 7 16.82 39.69 -15.97
C SER A 7 16.46 38.25 -16.41
N LEU A 8 16.14 37.27 -15.56
CA LEU A 8 15.64 37.22 -14.19
C LEU A 8 16.32 36.10 -13.38
N ILE A 9 16.72 36.41 -12.15
CA ILE A 9 16.76 35.43 -11.05
C ILE A 9 15.31 35.05 -10.75
N THR A 10 14.96 33.77 -10.86
CA THR A 10 13.72 33.25 -10.26
C THR A 10 14.07 32.52 -8.97
N ILE A 11 13.97 33.22 -7.84
CA ILE A 11 13.90 32.59 -6.53
C ILE A 11 12.51 31.96 -6.44
N LEU A 12 12.43 30.64 -6.55
CA LEU A 12 11.24 29.89 -6.15
C LEU A 12 11.46 29.32 -4.75
N LYS A 13 10.96 30.06 -3.75
CA LYS A 13 10.58 29.47 -2.48
C LYS A 13 9.39 28.55 -2.74
N ILE A 14 9.59 27.24 -2.59
CA ILE A 14 8.50 26.29 -2.50
C ILE A 14 8.50 25.72 -1.08
N ARG A 15 7.51 26.20 -0.33
CA ARG A 15 6.97 25.68 0.92
C ARG A 15 6.25 24.35 0.67
N ASP A 16 6.35 23.47 1.67
CA ASP A 16 5.43 22.41 2.07
C ASP A 16 4.57 21.76 0.96
N LEU A 17 5.00 20.58 0.51
CA LEU A 17 4.17 19.63 -0.24
C LEU A 17 3.24 18.89 0.74
N SER A 18 2.06 19.44 0.96
CA SER A 18 0.93 18.70 1.53
C SER A 18 0.32 17.77 0.47
N CYS A 19 0.22 16.46 0.78
CA CYS A 19 -0.47 15.48 -0.05
C CYS A 19 -1.92 15.91 -0.37
N ALA A 20 -2.23 16.15 -1.64
CA ALA A 20 -3.60 16.20 -2.15
C ALA A 20 -3.73 15.22 -3.32
N VAL A 21 -4.63 14.24 -3.19
CA VAL A 21 -5.03 13.33 -4.26
C VAL A 21 -6.10 14.03 -5.09
N ALA A 22 -5.77 14.44 -6.32
CA ALA A 22 -6.75 14.90 -7.29
C ALA A 22 -6.78 13.96 -8.51
N LYS A 23 -7.94 13.35 -8.76
CA LYS A 23 -8.22 12.69 -10.04
C LYS A 23 -8.46 13.76 -11.10
N SER A 24 -7.75 13.68 -12.22
CA SER A 24 -8.21 14.28 -13.48
C SER A 24 -7.90 13.34 -14.63
N LYS A 25 -8.94 12.97 -15.38
CA LYS A 25 -8.83 12.37 -16.71
C LYS A 25 -8.62 13.52 -17.70
N SER A 26 -7.47 13.56 -18.37
CA SER A 26 -7.36 14.19 -19.68
C SER A 26 -6.17 13.63 -20.46
N LEU A 27 -6.44 13.16 -21.67
CA LEU A 27 -5.46 12.75 -22.66
C LEU A 27 -4.46 13.88 -22.94
N ILE A 28 -3.18 13.66 -22.66
CA ILE A 28 -2.06 14.43 -23.21
C ILE A 28 -0.98 13.41 -23.61
N ARG A 29 -0.42 13.59 -24.81
CA ARG A 29 0.65 12.79 -25.43
C ARG A 29 1.73 12.39 -24.40
N LYS A 30 2.10 11.11 -24.42
CA LYS A 30 3.23 10.48 -23.72
C LYS A 30 4.52 11.30 -23.90
N GLU A 31 4.82 12.18 -22.97
CA GLU A 31 6.18 12.47 -22.53
C GLU A 31 6.33 11.82 -21.15
N ARG A 32 7.35 10.99 -20.98
CA ARG A 32 7.57 10.07 -19.84
C ARG A 32 7.43 10.80 -18.49
N SER A 33 6.23 10.72 -17.91
CA SER A 33 5.90 11.19 -16.57
C SER A 33 6.20 10.07 -15.58
N PHE A 34 7.07 10.25 -14.59
CA PHE A 34 7.13 9.54 -13.28
C PHE A 34 6.97 7.99 -13.21
N ASP A 35 6.81 7.30 -14.34
CA ASP A 35 6.31 5.92 -14.52
C ASP A 35 7.45 4.92 -14.77
N ASP A 36 8.72 5.35 -14.74
CA ASP A 36 9.86 4.58 -15.22
C ASP A 36 10.64 3.86 -14.11
N PHE A 37 9.95 3.28 -13.11
CA PHE A 37 10.53 2.10 -12.47
C PHE A 37 10.22 0.90 -13.35
N PRO A 38 11.20 0.04 -13.60
CA PRO A 38 10.98 -1.16 -14.38
C PRO A 38 9.94 -2.04 -13.67
N LEU A 39 8.96 -2.58 -14.39
CA LEU A 39 7.95 -3.49 -13.83
C LEU A 39 8.54 -4.80 -13.28
N ARG A 40 9.83 -5.04 -13.51
CA ARG A 40 10.57 -6.24 -13.11
C ARG A 40 11.88 -5.84 -12.45
N GLU A 41 11.84 -4.88 -11.55
CA GLU A 41 13.00 -4.48 -10.76
C GLU A 41 13.62 -5.68 -10.02
N PRO A 42 14.97 -5.81 -9.97
CA PRO A 42 15.63 -6.78 -9.10
C PRO A 42 15.38 -6.44 -7.63
N LEU A 43 15.64 -7.41 -6.75
CA LEU A 43 15.77 -7.12 -5.33
C LEU A 43 17.06 -6.35 -5.10
N TYR A 44 16.96 -5.30 -4.31
CA TYR A 44 18.07 -4.52 -3.82
C TYR A 44 18.36 -4.97 -2.40
N LEU A 45 19.51 -5.63 -2.21
CA LEU A 45 19.86 -6.29 -0.96
C LEU A 45 21.23 -5.85 -0.50
N ARG A 46 21.46 -5.93 0.81
CA ARG A 46 22.78 -5.86 1.43
C ARG A 46 22.93 -6.97 2.45
N ARG A 47 24.18 -7.31 2.77
CA ARG A 47 24.48 -8.26 3.84
C ARG A 47 24.75 -7.50 5.15
N VAL A 48 23.96 -7.79 6.18
CA VAL A 48 24.12 -7.25 7.53
C VAL A 48 24.20 -8.43 8.48
N ASP A 49 25.32 -8.55 9.21
CA ASP A 49 25.58 -9.64 10.16
C ASP A 49 25.34 -11.05 9.56
N GLY A 50 25.79 -11.24 8.32
CA GLY A 50 25.61 -12.51 7.58
C GLY A 50 24.27 -12.66 6.86
N HIS A 51 23.24 -11.88 7.21
CA HIS A 51 21.89 -11.99 6.65
C HIS A 51 21.62 -11.00 5.52
N LEU A 52 20.82 -11.41 4.54
CA LEU A 52 20.32 -10.53 3.49
C LEU A 52 19.22 -9.61 4.03
N LYS A 53 19.30 -8.32 3.74
CA LYS A 53 18.31 -7.30 4.11
C LYS A 53 17.98 -6.43 2.91
N TYR A 54 16.71 -6.04 2.78
CA TYR A 54 16.30 -5.09 1.76
C TYR A 54 16.97 -3.74 1.96
N VAL A 55 17.35 -3.15 0.83
CA VAL A 55 17.79 -1.77 0.75
C VAL A 55 16.63 -0.96 0.19
N MET A 56 16.14 -0.02 0.99
CA MET A 56 15.11 0.90 0.54
C MET A 56 15.74 1.99 -0.33
N PRO A 57 15.05 2.44 -1.38
CA PRO A 57 15.51 3.54 -2.17
C PRO A 57 15.48 4.85 -1.36
N SER A 58 16.40 5.75 -1.66
CA SER A 58 16.43 7.11 -1.13
C SER A 58 16.20 8.11 -2.26
N VAL A 59 15.26 9.03 -2.05
CA VAL A 59 15.17 10.25 -2.82
C VAL A 59 16.03 11.29 -2.11
N ASP A 60 17.17 11.64 -2.70
CA ASP A 60 18.05 12.69 -2.18
C ASP A 60 17.84 13.96 -2.99
N LEU A 61 17.18 14.94 -2.36
CA LEU A 61 16.85 16.25 -2.92
C LEU A 61 18.09 17.12 -3.25
N GLU A 62 19.26 16.80 -2.70
CA GLU A 62 20.51 17.49 -3.04
C GLU A 62 21.16 16.92 -4.31
N LEU A 63 21.03 15.60 -4.54
CA LEU A 63 21.50 14.93 -5.76
C LEU A 63 20.61 15.26 -6.98
N GLU A 64 19.32 15.53 -6.77
CA GLU A 64 18.43 16.08 -7.81
C GLU A 64 18.97 17.38 -8.44
N LYS A 65 19.72 18.20 -7.70
CA LYS A 65 20.24 19.48 -8.22
C LYS A 65 21.47 19.32 -9.10
N LYS A 66 22.17 18.19 -9.05
CA LYS A 66 23.44 17.98 -9.77
C LYS A 66 23.31 17.23 -11.09
N GLU A 67 22.27 16.41 -11.29
CA GLU A 67 22.15 15.56 -12.49
C GLU A 67 20.71 15.49 -13.04
N VAL A 68 20.15 16.61 -13.51
CA VAL A 68 18.87 16.58 -14.26
C VAL A 68 19.10 17.01 -15.70
N LYS A 69 19.35 16.01 -16.55
CA LYS A 69 18.95 16.04 -17.97
C LYS A 69 17.85 15.02 -18.31
N ASP A 70 17.64 13.99 -17.48
CA ASP A 70 16.68 12.92 -17.70
C ASP A 70 15.95 12.53 -16.39
N GLY A 71 14.82 13.19 -16.08
CA GLY A 71 13.84 12.72 -15.09
C GLY A 71 14.29 12.58 -13.62
N LEU A 72 13.35 12.13 -12.76
CA LEU A 72 13.60 11.81 -11.36
C LEU A 72 14.45 10.53 -11.29
N GLN A 73 15.70 10.64 -10.83
CA GLN A 73 16.55 9.47 -10.62
C GLN A 73 16.40 9.01 -9.18
N VAL A 74 15.82 7.83 -8.97
CA VAL A 74 15.83 7.20 -7.64
C VAL A 74 17.13 6.43 -7.46
N PHE A 75 17.72 6.62 -6.29
CA PHE A 75 19.04 6.13 -5.97
C PHE A 75 19.01 5.13 -4.83
N ILE A 76 19.97 4.21 -4.89
CA ILE A 76 20.37 3.42 -3.72
C ILE A 76 21.66 4.00 -3.22
N GLN A 77 21.63 4.36 -1.94
CA GLN A 77 22.73 4.91 -1.17
C GLN A 77 23.33 3.78 -0.34
N THR A 78 24.60 3.47 -0.59
CA THR A 78 25.37 2.53 0.25
C THR A 78 26.68 3.17 0.69
N ASP A 79 27.20 2.74 1.84
CA ASP A 79 28.56 3.07 2.22
C ASP A 79 29.56 2.35 1.30
N SER A 80 30.73 2.95 1.07
CA SER A 80 31.74 2.40 0.15
C SER A 80 32.31 1.03 0.55
N LYS A 81 32.05 0.60 1.79
CA LYS A 81 32.41 -0.73 2.34
C LYS A 81 31.27 -1.74 2.27
N GLU A 82 30.06 -1.32 1.95
CA GLU A 82 28.89 -2.20 1.86
C GLU A 82 28.75 -2.80 0.46
N GLU A 83 28.42 -4.09 0.41
CA GLU A 83 28.08 -4.78 -0.84
C GLU A 83 26.60 -4.58 -1.17
N LEU A 84 26.31 -3.95 -2.32
CA LEU A 84 24.97 -3.94 -2.91
C LEU A 84 24.79 -5.18 -3.79
N ILE A 85 23.82 -6.01 -3.43
CA ILE A 85 23.46 -7.23 -4.13
C ILE A 85 22.18 -6.97 -4.93
N LEU A 86 22.25 -7.24 -6.24
CA LEU A 86 21.09 -7.21 -7.15
C LEU A 86 20.66 -8.64 -7.45
N ALA A 87 19.48 -9.04 -6.99
CA ALA A 87 18.99 -10.40 -7.17
C ALA A 87 17.75 -10.47 -8.05
N CYS A 88 17.77 -11.37 -9.04
CA CYS A 88 16.62 -11.75 -9.85
C CYS A 88 16.22 -13.19 -9.51
N PRO A 89 15.51 -13.41 -8.38
CA PRO A 89 15.07 -14.75 -7.98
C PRO A 89 14.11 -15.38 -9.00
N GLY A 90 14.06 -16.70 -9.03
CA GLY A 90 13.26 -17.52 -9.95
C GLY A 90 14.08 -18.22 -11.03
N ASP A 91 13.58 -19.35 -11.50
CA ASP A 91 14.28 -20.18 -12.47
C ASP A 91 14.56 -19.43 -13.77
N LYS A 92 15.84 -19.43 -14.17
CA LYS A 92 16.33 -18.74 -15.38
C LYS A 92 16.08 -17.22 -15.37
N ASN A 93 15.70 -16.63 -14.24
CA ASN A 93 15.53 -15.19 -14.13
C ASN A 93 16.90 -14.50 -14.01
N LYS A 94 17.17 -13.52 -14.88
CA LYS A 94 18.49 -12.88 -15.00
C LYS A 94 18.35 -11.38 -15.02
N LEU A 95 19.36 -10.67 -14.51
CA LEU A 95 19.43 -9.22 -14.68
C LEU A 95 19.71 -8.87 -16.15
N ARG A 96 18.84 -8.08 -16.77
CA ARG A 96 19.04 -7.50 -18.10
C ARG A 96 20.08 -6.38 -17.99
N SER A 97 21.25 -6.60 -18.57
CA SER A 97 22.28 -5.57 -18.70
C SER A 97 21.92 -4.61 -19.84
N GLN A 98 21.61 -3.34 -19.54
CA GLN A 98 21.84 -2.26 -20.49
C GLN A 98 23.30 -1.82 -20.35
N LYS A 99 24.15 -2.20 -21.33
CA LYS A 99 25.53 -1.72 -21.58
C LYS A 99 26.34 -1.34 -20.33
N THR A 100 27.21 -2.25 -19.89
CA THR A 100 28.45 -1.99 -19.11
C THR A 100 28.48 -0.64 -18.38
N TRP A 101 27.92 -0.61 -17.18
CA TRP A 101 28.23 0.47 -16.23
C TRP A 101 29.72 0.40 -15.90
N ARG A 102 30.51 1.28 -16.53
CA ARG A 102 31.89 1.52 -16.09
C ARG A 102 31.80 2.17 -14.72
N LYS A 103 32.33 1.52 -13.68
CA LYS A 103 32.64 2.16 -12.39
C LYS A 103 33.30 3.50 -12.70
N LYS A 104 32.62 4.62 -12.52
CA LYS A 104 33.30 5.91 -12.41
C LYS A 104 34.04 5.83 -11.08
N LYS A 105 35.34 5.49 -11.13
CA LYS A 105 36.25 5.74 -10.01
C LYS A 105 36.18 7.25 -9.76
N GLN A 106 35.43 7.68 -8.76
CA GLN A 106 35.61 9.02 -8.23
C GLN A 106 36.95 9.02 -7.49
N ASN A 107 37.85 9.93 -7.90
CA ASN A 107 39.17 10.05 -7.32
C ASN A 107 39.12 10.21 -5.80
N THR A 108 40.05 9.50 -5.16
CA THR A 108 40.32 9.43 -3.73
C THR A 108 40.98 10.73 -3.27
N GLY A 109 40.26 11.50 -2.46
CA GLY A 109 40.80 12.53 -1.59
C GLY A 109 40.26 12.24 -0.18
N SER A 110 41.15 12.29 0.81
CA SER A 110 40.88 11.96 2.22
C SER A 110 39.72 12.79 2.80
N GLY A 111 38.78 12.12 3.47
CA GLY A 111 37.74 12.76 4.28
C GLY A 111 36.33 12.28 3.93
N THR A 112 35.67 11.63 4.91
CA THR A 112 34.29 11.08 4.91
C THR A 112 34.03 9.88 3.97
N PRO A 113 33.28 8.84 4.41
CA PRO A 113 32.82 7.77 3.54
C PRO A 113 32.02 8.37 2.38
N LYS A 114 32.51 8.22 1.14
CA LYS A 114 31.76 8.67 -0.03
C LYS A 114 30.62 7.70 -0.32
N LEU A 115 29.45 8.28 -0.45
CA LEU A 115 28.22 7.63 -0.88
C LEU A 115 28.36 7.04 -2.28
N ILE A 116 27.97 5.78 -2.46
CA ILE A 116 27.78 5.21 -3.79
C ILE A 116 26.29 5.34 -4.15
N VAL A 117 26.03 5.89 -5.33
CA VAL A 117 24.70 6.27 -5.81
C VAL A 117 24.43 5.48 -7.10
N PHE A 118 23.41 4.61 -7.08
CA PHE A 118 23.03 3.78 -8.24
C PHE A 118 21.68 4.20 -8.82
N PRO A 119 21.59 4.61 -10.10
CA PRO A 119 20.30 4.92 -10.71
C PRO A 119 19.50 3.63 -10.97
N ILE A 120 18.30 3.56 -10.39
CA ILE A 120 17.46 2.35 -10.39
C ILE A 120 16.71 2.14 -11.72
N GLY A 121 16.34 3.22 -12.42
CA GLY A 121 15.41 3.21 -13.56
C GLY A 121 15.86 2.44 -14.83
N ARG A 122 16.98 1.70 -14.80
CA ARG A 122 17.50 0.93 -15.95
C ARG A 122 17.85 -0.52 -15.65
N MET A 123 17.54 -1.03 -14.44
CA MET A 123 17.85 -2.40 -14.03
C MET A 123 16.58 -3.24 -13.96
N GLU A 124 16.39 -4.16 -14.92
CA GLU A 124 15.27 -5.09 -14.91
C GLU A 124 15.75 -6.54 -14.87
N CYS A 125 15.00 -7.40 -14.21
CA CYS A 125 15.04 -8.83 -14.41
C CYS A 125 14.34 -9.24 -15.71
N THR A 126 14.69 -10.41 -16.23
CA THR A 126 14.04 -10.98 -17.42
C THR A 126 12.58 -11.30 -17.17
N GLU A 127 12.25 -11.76 -15.96
CA GLU A 127 10.92 -12.15 -15.51
C GLU A 127 10.54 -11.47 -14.19
N ARG A 128 9.23 -11.53 -13.86
CA ARG A 128 8.73 -11.09 -12.55
C ARG A 128 9.30 -11.98 -11.45
N LEU A 129 9.56 -11.39 -10.30
CA LEU A 129 10.12 -12.10 -9.16
C LEU A 129 9.02 -12.95 -8.51
N PRO A 130 9.18 -14.28 -8.41
CA PRO A 130 8.21 -15.13 -7.75
C PRO A 130 8.37 -15.00 -6.23
N ALA A 131 7.37 -14.41 -5.58
CA ALA A 131 7.27 -14.47 -4.13
C ALA A 131 6.86 -15.89 -3.70
N VAL A 132 7.33 -16.33 -2.55
CA VAL A 132 7.03 -17.64 -1.96
C VAL A 132 6.48 -17.49 -0.55
N ILE A 133 5.75 -18.49 -0.07
CA ILE A 133 5.40 -18.64 1.34
C ILE A 133 6.28 -19.76 1.91
N ASP A 134 7.01 -19.46 2.96
CA ASP A 134 7.82 -20.45 3.68
C ASP A 134 7.21 -20.69 5.08
N PRO A 135 6.74 -21.91 5.37
CA PRO A 135 6.29 -22.24 6.70
C PRO A 135 7.51 -22.35 7.61
N SER A 136 7.67 -21.40 8.53
CA SER A 136 8.76 -21.42 9.52
C SER A 136 8.67 -22.63 10.48
N GLY A 137 7.52 -23.34 10.50
CA GLY A 137 7.25 -24.49 11.35
C GLY A 137 6.92 -24.16 12.80
N HIS A 138 7.07 -22.90 13.22
CA HIS A 138 6.76 -22.47 14.58
C HIS A 138 5.26 -22.23 14.78
N SER A 139 4.76 -22.51 15.99
CA SER A 139 3.41 -22.10 16.38
C SER A 139 3.35 -20.60 16.65
N CYS A 140 2.25 -19.96 16.28
CA CYS A 140 1.94 -18.57 16.59
C CYS A 140 0.50 -18.45 17.10
N ALA A 141 0.25 -17.42 17.91
CA ALA A 141 -1.00 -17.29 18.65
C ALA A 141 -1.38 -18.62 19.35
N LYS A 142 -2.67 -18.96 19.42
CA LYS A 142 -3.14 -20.20 20.06
C LYS A 142 -3.24 -21.40 19.10
N THR A 143 -3.53 -21.16 17.82
CA THR A 143 -3.87 -22.21 16.84
C THR A 143 -3.14 -22.06 15.51
N GLY A 144 -2.31 -21.02 15.36
CA GLY A 144 -1.69 -20.68 14.10
C GLY A 144 -0.30 -21.29 13.92
N THR A 145 0.11 -21.34 12.65
CA THR A 145 1.46 -21.64 12.21
C THR A 145 2.08 -20.36 11.64
N GLN A 146 3.27 -20.02 12.12
CA GLN A 146 4.04 -18.87 11.67
C GLN A 146 4.66 -19.16 10.31
N MET A 147 4.51 -18.23 9.38
CA MET A 147 5.04 -18.33 8.02
C MET A 147 5.58 -16.97 7.56
N GLU A 148 6.42 -16.99 6.54
CA GLU A 148 6.99 -15.79 5.94
C GLU A 148 6.62 -15.73 4.46
N ILE A 149 6.20 -14.55 3.99
CA ILE A 149 6.09 -14.24 2.55
C ILE A 149 7.33 -13.44 2.17
N GLY A 150 8.05 -13.91 1.16
CA GLY A 150 9.30 -13.29 0.75
C GLY A 150 9.80 -13.79 -0.59
N PHE A 151 11.11 -13.64 -0.83
CA PHE A 151 11.77 -14.10 -2.04
C PHE A 151 12.95 -15.02 -1.71
N GLN A 152 13.02 -16.15 -2.42
CA GLN A 152 14.11 -17.11 -2.30
C GLN A 152 15.34 -16.62 -3.09
N VAL A 153 16.44 -16.29 -2.39
CA VAL A 153 17.70 -15.85 -2.98
C VAL A 153 18.80 -16.85 -2.64
N GLY A 154 19.12 -17.72 -3.59
CA GLY A 154 20.01 -18.85 -3.32
C GLY A 154 19.40 -19.77 -2.27
N LYS A 155 20.08 -19.96 -1.14
CA LYS A 155 19.58 -20.77 -0.02
C LYS A 155 18.78 -19.96 1.01
N ASP A 156 18.83 -18.64 0.94
CA ASP A 156 18.24 -17.77 1.95
C ASP A 156 16.87 -17.26 1.49
N LEU A 157 15.88 -17.34 2.38
CA LEU A 157 14.64 -16.60 2.23
C LEU A 157 14.85 -15.17 2.74
N VAL A 158 14.50 -14.18 1.91
CA VAL A 158 14.42 -12.78 2.34
C VAL A 158 12.94 -12.44 2.58
N PRO A 159 12.50 -12.28 3.84
CA PRO A 159 11.09 -12.07 4.17
C PRO A 159 10.65 -10.61 4.00
N LEU A 160 9.49 -10.37 3.38
CA LEU A 160 8.84 -9.05 3.28
C LEU A 160 7.78 -8.83 4.36
N MET A 161 7.08 -9.89 4.73
CA MET A 161 6.05 -9.88 5.76
C MET A 161 5.94 -11.26 6.37
N SER A 162 5.54 -11.29 7.64
CA SER A 162 5.28 -12.53 8.35
C SER A 162 3.79 -12.70 8.59
N LEU A 163 3.31 -13.92 8.71
CA LEU A 163 1.90 -14.19 8.96
C LEU A 163 1.70 -15.38 9.88
N CYS A 164 0.60 -15.33 10.63
CA CYS A 164 0.14 -16.40 11.48
C CYS A 164 -1.14 -16.99 10.92
N HIS A 165 -1.11 -18.24 10.46
CA HIS A 165 -2.22 -18.87 9.74
C HIS A 165 -2.69 -20.15 10.42
N ASP A 166 -3.99 -20.26 10.64
CA ASP A 166 -4.64 -21.45 11.18
C ASP A 166 -4.92 -22.44 10.05
N LEU A 167 -4.11 -23.49 9.95
CA LEU A 167 -4.20 -24.50 8.90
C LEU A 167 -5.50 -25.33 8.95
N ILE A 168 -6.15 -25.42 10.12
CA ILE A 168 -7.38 -26.20 10.30
C ILE A 168 -8.59 -25.39 9.84
N LYS A 169 -8.63 -24.12 10.23
CA LYS A 169 -9.71 -23.19 9.88
C LYS A 169 -9.50 -22.47 8.55
N ALA A 170 -8.31 -22.56 7.96
CA ALA A 170 -7.90 -21.86 6.75
C ALA A 170 -8.07 -20.33 6.87
N ASP A 171 -7.72 -19.78 8.03
CA ASP A 171 -7.82 -18.35 8.32
C ASP A 171 -6.45 -17.78 8.68
N THR A 172 -6.18 -16.56 8.21
CA THR A 172 -5.04 -15.79 8.71
C THR A 172 -5.44 -15.01 9.95
N LEU A 173 -4.78 -15.29 11.07
CA LEU A 173 -5.00 -14.64 12.36
C LEU A 173 -4.42 -13.23 12.36
N TYR A 174 -3.20 -13.06 11.84
CA TYR A 174 -2.59 -11.76 11.59
C TYR A 174 -1.47 -11.84 10.55
N VAL A 175 -1.15 -10.70 9.96
CA VAL A 175 0.03 -10.44 9.13
C VAL A 175 0.77 -9.26 9.72
N GLU A 176 2.09 -9.35 9.75
CA GLU A 176 3.00 -8.31 10.20
C GLU A 176 3.93 -7.88 9.07
N HIS A 177 4.03 -6.57 8.85
CA HIS A 177 4.94 -5.99 7.87
C HIS A 177 5.48 -4.63 8.33
N ASP A 178 6.53 -4.19 7.66
CA ASP A 178 7.10 -2.86 7.84
C ASP A 178 6.48 -1.88 6.85
N LEU A 179 6.07 -0.73 7.38
CA LEU A 179 5.61 0.40 6.60
C LEU A 179 6.67 1.52 6.66
N PRO A 180 7.44 1.73 5.59
CA PRO A 180 8.47 2.76 5.55
C PRO A 180 7.86 4.16 5.51
N SER A 181 8.48 5.12 6.18
CA SER A 181 8.08 6.53 6.16
C SER A 181 8.07 7.14 4.76
N LYS A 182 8.96 6.68 3.87
CA LYS A 182 9.09 7.18 2.49
C LYS A 182 8.05 6.62 1.49
N ILE A 183 7.03 5.90 1.98
CA ILE A 183 6.03 5.22 1.11
C ILE A 183 5.19 6.16 0.24
N CYS A 184 4.96 7.41 0.66
CA CYS A 184 4.08 8.35 -0.04
C CYS A 184 4.61 8.79 -1.42
N GLU A 185 5.88 8.52 -1.73
CA GLU A 185 6.51 8.82 -3.02
C GLU A 185 6.30 7.69 -4.05
N ALA A 186 5.78 6.52 -3.63
CA ALA A 186 5.69 5.31 -4.45
C ALA A 186 4.41 5.21 -5.28
N THR A 187 4.20 6.09 -6.26
CA THR A 187 3.07 5.97 -7.20
C THR A 187 3.47 5.18 -8.44
N TYR A 188 3.34 3.85 -8.37
CA TYR A 188 3.55 2.97 -9.51
C TYR A 188 2.23 2.56 -10.15
N PHE A 189 2.21 2.51 -11.47
CA PHE A 189 1.18 1.78 -12.20
C PHE A 189 1.63 0.32 -12.33
N GLU A 190 1.05 -0.56 -11.50
CA GLU A 190 1.25 -2.00 -11.64
C GLU A 190 -0.06 -2.74 -11.97
N PRO A 191 -0.08 -3.62 -13.00
CA PRO A 191 -1.20 -4.51 -13.21
C PRO A 191 -1.35 -5.44 -12.00
N ARG A 192 -2.58 -5.57 -11.50
CA ARG A 192 -2.87 -6.43 -10.35
C ARG A 192 -2.82 -7.90 -10.79
N PRO A 193 -2.03 -8.76 -10.14
CA PRO A 193 -2.03 -10.19 -10.41
C PRO A 193 -3.26 -10.85 -9.78
N ASP A 194 -3.52 -12.08 -10.18
CA ASP A 194 -4.47 -12.94 -9.48
C ASP A 194 -3.91 -13.37 -8.12
N PHE A 195 -4.83 -13.68 -7.20
CA PHE A 195 -4.46 -14.21 -5.89
C PHE A 195 -3.94 -15.65 -5.99
N GLN A 196 -2.87 -15.93 -5.25
CA GLN A 196 -2.20 -17.23 -5.19
C GLN A 196 -2.56 -17.96 -3.88
N GLU A 197 -2.77 -19.27 -3.95
CA GLU A 197 -3.15 -20.09 -2.78
C GLU A 197 -1.95 -20.38 -1.87
N GLY A 198 -0.74 -20.41 -2.43
CA GLY A 198 0.47 -20.80 -1.71
C GLY A 198 0.66 -22.32 -1.64
N PRO A 199 1.61 -22.81 -0.84
CA PRO A 199 1.89 -24.24 -0.74
C PRO A 199 0.79 -24.99 0.03
N LEU A 200 0.70 -26.31 -0.19
CA LEU A 200 -0.08 -27.17 0.69
C LEU A 200 0.61 -27.25 2.08
N PRO A 201 -0.15 -27.40 3.20
CA PRO A 201 -1.60 -27.65 3.27
C PRO A 201 -2.47 -26.41 3.56
N LEU A 202 -2.00 -25.17 3.30
CA LEU A 202 -2.65 -23.92 3.73
C LEU A 202 -4.18 -23.90 3.51
N TYR A 203 -4.62 -24.33 2.33
CA TYR A 203 -6.03 -24.32 1.93
C TYR A 203 -6.53 -25.70 1.49
N LYS A 204 -6.06 -26.76 2.16
CA LYS A 204 -6.48 -28.13 1.85
C LYS A 204 -8.00 -28.23 1.78
N ASP A 205 -8.53 -28.71 0.66
CA ASP A 205 -9.96 -28.90 0.38
C ASP A 205 -10.79 -27.60 0.39
N VAL A 206 -10.19 -26.43 0.13
CA VAL A 206 -10.91 -25.15 0.03
C VAL A 206 -10.80 -24.60 -1.38
N PRO A 207 -11.91 -24.49 -2.14
CA PRO A 207 -11.88 -23.96 -3.50
C PRO A 207 -11.85 -22.42 -3.49
N LEU A 208 -10.71 -21.82 -3.10
CA LEU A 208 -10.58 -20.39 -2.80
C LEU A 208 -11.07 -19.47 -3.93
N LYS A 209 -10.72 -19.75 -5.19
CA LYS A 209 -11.20 -18.95 -6.33
C LYS A 209 -12.73 -18.94 -6.45
N LEU A 210 -13.39 -20.06 -6.13
CA LEU A 210 -14.83 -20.22 -6.22
C LEU A 210 -15.56 -19.49 -5.08
N ILE A 211 -15.11 -19.65 -3.83
CA ILE A 211 -15.84 -19.13 -2.64
C ILE A 211 -15.90 -17.60 -2.59
N TYR A 212 -14.96 -16.93 -3.28
CA TYR A 212 -14.92 -15.47 -3.41
C TYR A 212 -15.72 -14.94 -4.62
N THR A 213 -16.39 -15.80 -5.40
CA THR A 213 -17.30 -15.34 -6.46
C THR A 213 -18.62 -14.85 -5.87
N LYS A 214 -19.26 -13.88 -6.52
CA LYS A 214 -20.55 -13.35 -6.07
C LYS A 214 -21.64 -14.40 -6.17
N GLU A 215 -21.55 -15.25 -7.19
CA GLU A 215 -22.46 -16.35 -7.47
C GLU A 215 -22.44 -17.39 -6.35
N TYR A 216 -21.24 -17.77 -5.87
CA TYR A 216 -21.11 -18.67 -4.73
C TYR A 216 -21.67 -18.03 -3.45
N GLN A 217 -21.28 -16.78 -3.17
CA GLN A 217 -21.76 -16.06 -1.99
C GLN A 217 -23.28 -15.87 -1.99
N LYS A 218 -23.89 -15.67 -3.17
CA LYS A 218 -25.35 -15.61 -3.31
C LYS A 218 -26.01 -16.88 -2.80
N LYS A 219 -25.59 -18.04 -3.29
CA LYS A 219 -26.12 -19.32 -2.83
C LYS A 219 -25.90 -19.54 -1.33
N LEU A 220 -24.70 -19.22 -0.83
CA LEU A 220 -24.38 -19.32 0.59
C LEU A 220 -25.33 -18.47 1.45
N PHE A 221 -25.55 -17.20 1.10
CA PHE A 221 -26.41 -16.31 1.87
C PHE A 221 -27.90 -16.62 1.70
N GLU A 222 -28.33 -17.12 0.55
CA GLU A 222 -29.68 -17.67 0.34
C GLU A 222 -29.94 -18.88 1.27
N GLU A 223 -28.97 -19.78 1.41
CA GLU A 223 -29.07 -20.93 2.31
C GLU A 223 -29.09 -20.53 3.79
N LEU A 224 -28.29 -19.53 4.16
CA LEU A 224 -28.18 -19.03 5.53
C LEU A 224 -29.41 -18.20 5.96
N MET A 225 -29.92 -17.34 5.08
CA MET A 225 -30.89 -16.29 5.45
C MET A 225 -32.21 -16.34 4.68
N GLY A 226 -32.32 -17.13 3.61
CA GLY A 226 -33.46 -17.12 2.70
C GLY A 226 -33.31 -16.12 1.55
N SER A 227 -33.98 -16.40 0.43
CA SER A 227 -33.83 -15.64 -0.83
C SER A 227 -34.21 -14.17 -0.71
N GLU A 228 -35.34 -13.85 -0.06
CA GLU A 228 -35.85 -12.47 0.08
C GLU A 228 -34.89 -11.53 0.81
N LEU A 229 -34.17 -12.03 1.83
CA LEU A 229 -33.20 -11.25 2.58
C LEU A 229 -31.84 -11.17 1.86
N SER A 230 -31.54 -12.11 0.96
CA SER A 230 -30.23 -12.21 0.29
C SER A 230 -30.08 -11.30 -0.93
N GLU A 231 -31.16 -11.01 -1.67
CA GLU A 231 -31.11 -10.26 -2.93
C GLU A 231 -30.52 -8.85 -2.80
N PRO A 232 -30.88 -8.04 -1.77
CA PRO A 232 -30.29 -6.71 -1.59
C PRO A 232 -28.82 -6.76 -1.18
N LEU A 233 -28.41 -7.81 -0.45
CA LEU A 233 -27.12 -7.93 0.23
C LEU A 233 -25.95 -8.26 -0.71
N LEU A 234 -26.21 -8.50 -1.99
CA LEU A 234 -25.16 -8.84 -2.96
C LEU A 234 -25.09 -7.92 -4.19
N THR A 235 -25.79 -6.79 -4.12
CA THR A 235 -25.76 -5.76 -5.15
C THR A 235 -24.60 -4.78 -4.94
N GLY A 236 -24.04 -4.27 -6.04
CA GLY A 236 -22.97 -3.27 -6.00
C GLY A 236 -21.73 -3.71 -5.21
N LYS A 237 -21.52 -3.09 -4.04
CA LYS A 237 -20.35 -3.28 -3.15
C LYS A 237 -20.63 -4.19 -1.95
N TYR A 238 -21.81 -4.77 -1.83
CA TYR A 238 -22.08 -5.75 -0.80
C TYR A 238 -21.67 -7.12 -1.34
N PHE A 239 -20.47 -7.57 -1.00
CA PHE A 239 -19.96 -8.92 -1.22
C PHE A 239 -18.66 -9.05 -0.42
N LEU A 240 -18.27 -10.27 -0.07
CA LEU A 240 -17.02 -10.53 0.64
C LEU A 240 -15.88 -10.57 -0.38
N ALA A 241 -14.99 -9.60 -0.28
CA ALA A 241 -13.76 -9.53 -1.04
C ALA A 241 -12.59 -10.12 -0.24
N ARG A 242 -11.48 -10.36 -0.96
CA ARG A 242 -10.18 -10.68 -0.38
C ARG A 242 -9.55 -9.40 0.20
N GLY A 243 -9.97 -9.03 1.41
CA GLY A 243 -9.46 -7.85 2.12
C GLY A 243 -8.02 -8.09 2.54
N HIS A 244 -7.07 -7.30 2.04
CA HIS A 244 -5.65 -7.47 2.35
C HIS A 244 -5.36 -7.14 3.81
N LEU A 245 -4.49 -7.92 4.45
CA LEU A 245 -4.00 -7.66 5.81
C LEU A 245 -2.73 -6.77 5.76
N ALA A 246 -1.77 -7.13 4.91
CA ALA A 246 -0.71 -6.23 4.45
C ALA A 246 -1.10 -5.67 3.06
N PRO A 247 -1.61 -4.43 2.97
CA PRO A 247 -2.11 -3.90 1.72
C PRO A 247 -0.96 -3.56 0.77
N LYS A 248 -1.15 -3.83 -0.52
CA LYS A 248 -0.14 -3.54 -1.55
C LYS A 248 0.40 -2.10 -1.52
N ALA A 249 -0.41 -1.13 -1.08
CA ALA A 249 -0.01 0.28 -1.05
C ALA A 249 1.04 0.60 0.02
N ASP A 250 1.33 -0.35 0.92
CA ASP A 250 2.36 -0.22 1.95
C ASP A 250 3.74 -0.68 1.45
N PHE A 251 3.81 -1.22 0.22
CA PHE A 251 5.03 -1.73 -0.39
C PHE A 251 5.47 -0.83 -1.55
N TYR A 252 6.77 -0.52 -1.58
CA TYR A 252 7.35 0.43 -2.54
C TYR A 252 7.38 -0.18 -3.95
N TYR A 253 8.13 -1.27 -4.12
CA TYR A 253 8.42 -1.92 -5.41
C TYR A 253 7.23 -2.73 -5.96
N ALA A 254 7.02 -2.74 -7.28
CA ALA A 254 5.92 -3.47 -7.92
C ALA A 254 5.93 -4.98 -7.60
N THR A 255 7.12 -5.58 -7.57
CA THR A 255 7.38 -6.97 -7.16
C THR A 255 6.93 -7.22 -5.71
N TRP A 256 7.18 -6.28 -4.81
CA TRP A 256 6.73 -6.37 -3.42
C TRP A 256 5.21 -6.21 -3.34
N LYS A 257 4.62 -5.29 -4.12
CA LYS A 257 3.16 -5.16 -4.22
C LYS A 257 2.50 -6.45 -4.69
N TRP A 258 3.09 -7.15 -5.66
CA TRP A 258 2.58 -8.44 -6.13
C TRP A 258 2.67 -9.55 -5.09
N SER A 259 3.69 -9.53 -4.22
CA SER A 259 3.80 -10.49 -3.10
C SER A 259 2.64 -10.41 -2.11
N THR A 260 1.87 -9.31 -2.09
CA THR A 260 0.70 -9.18 -1.22
C THR A 260 -0.52 -9.98 -1.68
N PHE A 261 -0.51 -10.53 -2.90
CA PHE A 261 -1.64 -11.25 -3.51
C PHE A 261 -1.61 -12.75 -3.20
N PHE A 262 -1.32 -13.12 -1.96
CA PHE A 262 -1.60 -14.46 -1.45
C PHE A 262 -2.92 -14.47 -0.70
N TYR A 263 -3.72 -15.54 -0.81
CA TYR A 263 -4.93 -15.68 0.02
C TYR A 263 -4.58 -15.66 1.50
N ALA A 264 -3.38 -16.15 1.87
CA ALA A 264 -2.85 -16.09 3.24
C ALA A 264 -2.58 -14.65 3.74
N ASN A 265 -2.50 -13.66 2.87
CA ASN A 265 -2.44 -12.25 3.23
C ASN A 265 -3.82 -11.55 3.13
N ALA A 266 -4.92 -12.32 3.15
CA ALA A 266 -6.26 -11.77 3.09
C ALA A 266 -7.22 -12.50 4.02
N ALA A 267 -8.31 -11.81 4.35
CA ALA A 267 -9.48 -12.41 4.99
C ALA A 267 -10.77 -11.90 4.33
N PRO A 268 -11.90 -12.61 4.48
CA PRO A 268 -13.18 -12.17 3.95
C PRO A 268 -13.59 -10.81 4.53
N GLN A 269 -13.65 -9.79 3.69
CA GLN A 269 -14.03 -8.44 4.11
C GLN A 269 -15.13 -7.91 3.21
N TRP A 270 -16.18 -7.34 3.80
CA TRP A 270 -17.24 -6.72 3.01
C TRP A 270 -16.65 -5.60 2.14
N GLN A 271 -16.90 -5.64 0.82
CA GLN A 271 -16.23 -4.74 -0.12
C GLN A 271 -16.56 -3.26 0.14
N ILE A 272 -17.75 -2.96 0.63
CA ILE A 272 -18.14 -1.61 1.06
C ILE A 272 -17.28 -1.10 2.24
N ILE A 273 -16.83 -2.00 3.12
CA ILE A 273 -15.94 -1.72 4.25
C ILE A 273 -14.49 -1.64 3.79
N ASN A 274 -14.03 -2.64 3.03
CA ASN A 274 -12.70 -2.71 2.43
C ASN A 274 -12.39 -1.43 1.62
N ALA A 275 -13.30 -1.00 0.76
CA ALA A 275 -13.17 0.22 -0.03
C ALA A 275 -13.65 1.50 0.67
N GLY A 276 -14.11 1.38 1.92
CA GLY A 276 -14.69 2.44 2.74
C GLY A 276 -13.72 2.95 3.81
N ASN A 277 -14.10 2.80 5.08
CA ASN A 277 -13.32 3.34 6.20
C ASN A 277 -12.01 2.57 6.39
N TRP A 278 -11.96 1.27 6.05
CA TRP A 278 -10.72 0.49 6.14
C TRP A 278 -9.61 1.06 5.26
N LYS A 279 -9.90 1.28 3.97
CA LYS A 279 -8.98 1.98 3.06
C LYS A 279 -8.62 3.40 3.54
N SER A 280 -9.57 4.10 4.16
CA SER A 280 -9.32 5.44 4.69
C SER A 280 -8.32 5.41 5.85
N LEU A 281 -8.44 4.42 6.75
CA LEU A 281 -7.46 4.16 7.81
C LEU A 281 -6.09 3.82 7.24
N GLU A 282 -6.00 2.90 6.27
CA GLU A 282 -4.72 2.55 5.61
C GLU A 282 -4.04 3.77 4.98
N ASN A 283 -4.81 4.64 4.32
CA ASN A 283 -4.30 5.91 3.80
C ASN A 283 -3.77 6.81 4.91
N TYR A 284 -4.50 6.92 6.02
CA TYR A 284 -4.11 7.77 7.13
C TYR A 284 -2.84 7.27 7.81
N VAL A 285 -2.70 5.95 8.06
CA VAL A 285 -1.49 5.35 8.66
C VAL A 285 -0.26 5.61 7.79
N ARG A 286 -0.37 5.54 6.46
CA ARG A 286 0.70 5.94 5.56
C ARG A 286 1.07 7.42 5.66
N LYS A 287 0.08 8.30 5.83
CA LYS A 287 0.35 9.72 6.08
C LYS A 287 1.07 9.93 7.43
N VAL A 288 0.71 9.17 8.47
CA VAL A 288 1.40 9.24 9.78
C VAL A 288 2.88 8.88 9.59
N ALA A 289 3.19 7.74 8.95
CA ALA A 289 4.56 7.34 8.67
C ALA A 289 5.34 8.42 7.89
N ALA A 290 4.74 8.96 6.83
CA ALA A 290 5.37 9.98 5.99
C ALA A 290 5.57 11.33 6.70
N LYS A 291 4.59 11.81 7.45
CA LYS A 291 4.69 13.11 8.13
C LYS A 291 5.62 13.08 9.35
N THR A 292 5.66 11.97 10.06
CA THR A 292 6.54 11.81 11.23
C THR A 292 7.96 11.45 10.85
N GLY A 293 8.17 10.92 9.64
CA GLY A 293 9.46 10.38 9.22
C GLY A 293 9.80 9.05 9.92
N GLU A 294 8.84 8.44 10.61
CA GLU A 294 9.04 7.20 11.35
C GLU A 294 8.57 5.99 10.56
N ASP A 295 9.41 4.96 10.48
CA ASP A 295 9.00 3.65 10.00
C ASP A 295 8.08 3.00 11.04
N LEU A 296 6.97 2.42 10.56
CA LEU A 296 5.97 1.78 11.40
C LEU A 296 6.03 0.26 11.22
N ARG A 297 5.96 -0.47 12.34
CA ARG A 297 5.62 -1.88 12.36
C ARG A 297 4.10 -1.99 12.39
N ILE A 298 3.53 -2.67 11.39
CA ILE A 298 2.09 -2.84 11.24
C ILE A 298 1.74 -4.30 11.45
N ILE A 299 0.80 -4.59 12.35
CA ILE A 299 0.24 -5.92 12.53
C ILE A 299 -1.27 -5.84 12.29
N THR A 300 -1.73 -6.43 11.19
CA THR A 300 -3.14 -6.45 10.83
C THR A 300 -3.69 -7.85 11.02
N GLY A 301 -4.82 -8.01 11.70
CA GLY A 301 -5.42 -9.32 11.90
C GLY A 301 -6.93 -9.30 12.01
N THR A 302 -7.46 -10.47 12.33
CA THR A 302 -8.89 -10.73 12.40
C THR A 302 -9.33 -11.05 13.83
N PHE A 303 -10.57 -10.69 14.16
CA PHE A 303 -11.16 -10.99 15.46
C PHE A 303 -12.61 -11.46 15.33
N GLY A 304 -12.93 -12.51 16.09
CA GLY A 304 -14.26 -13.10 16.15
C GLY A 304 -14.72 -13.69 14.81
N VAL A 305 -15.97 -14.15 14.79
CA VAL A 305 -16.65 -14.60 13.57
C VAL A 305 -17.92 -13.77 13.44
N LEU A 306 -18.17 -13.22 12.25
CA LEU A 306 -19.39 -12.49 11.95
C LEU A 306 -20.57 -13.44 12.17
N LYS A 307 -21.56 -12.96 12.91
CA LYS A 307 -22.80 -13.69 13.14
C LYS A 307 -23.95 -12.92 12.53
N MET A 308 -24.81 -13.62 11.81
CA MET A 308 -26.00 -13.05 11.19
C MET A 308 -27.23 -13.84 11.62
N TYR A 309 -28.36 -13.15 11.77
CA TYR A 309 -29.61 -13.81 12.09
C TYR A 309 -30.08 -14.65 10.90
N SER A 310 -30.36 -15.92 11.15
CA SER A 310 -30.92 -16.86 10.17
C SER A 310 -32.39 -17.11 10.50
N PRO A 311 -33.33 -16.68 9.64
CA PRO A 311 -34.75 -16.99 9.82
C PRO A 311 -35.04 -18.49 9.85
N LYS A 312 -34.26 -19.27 9.11
CA LYS A 312 -34.38 -20.73 9.03
C LYS A 312 -34.14 -21.42 10.37
N SER A 313 -33.12 -20.99 11.10
CA SER A 313 -32.78 -21.54 12.43
C SER A 313 -33.35 -20.72 13.59
N ARG A 314 -33.96 -19.57 13.32
CA ARG A 314 -34.43 -18.58 14.31
C ARG A 314 -33.33 -18.19 15.32
N SER A 315 -32.09 -18.15 14.86
CA SER A 315 -30.91 -17.88 15.70
C SER A 315 -29.81 -17.17 14.92
N SER A 316 -28.85 -16.57 15.64
CA SER A 316 -27.65 -16.01 15.02
C SER A 316 -26.63 -17.11 14.71
N VAL A 317 -26.28 -17.25 13.44
CA VAL A 317 -25.33 -18.24 12.94
C VAL A 317 -24.03 -17.58 12.49
N GLU A 318 -22.92 -18.28 12.67
CA GLU A 318 -21.62 -17.83 12.16
C GLU A 318 -21.59 -17.88 10.63
N VAL A 319 -20.94 -16.89 10.02
CA VAL A 319 -20.76 -16.82 8.56
C VAL A 319 -19.40 -17.42 8.21
N LEU A 320 -19.42 -18.54 7.49
CA LEU A 320 -18.23 -19.25 7.01
C LEU A 320 -18.35 -19.44 5.50
N LEU A 321 -17.26 -19.19 4.75
CA LEU A 321 -17.30 -19.28 3.30
C LEU A 321 -17.21 -20.73 2.78
N HIS A 322 -16.74 -21.70 3.59
CA HIS A 322 -16.66 -23.08 3.13
C HIS A 322 -16.55 -24.10 4.27
N SER A 323 -17.50 -25.03 4.44
CA SER A 323 -17.34 -26.26 5.24
C SER A 323 -16.55 -26.11 6.56
N ASN A 324 -16.97 -25.20 7.44
CA ASN A 324 -16.31 -24.86 8.71
C ASN A 324 -14.92 -24.20 8.63
N LYS A 325 -14.54 -23.72 7.45
CA LYS A 325 -13.29 -23.02 7.11
C LYS A 325 -13.58 -21.64 6.49
N VAL A 326 -12.55 -20.80 6.43
CA VAL A 326 -12.60 -19.45 5.89
C VAL A 326 -13.71 -18.64 6.57
N ARG A 327 -13.51 -18.43 7.88
CA ARG A 327 -14.45 -17.69 8.74
C ARG A 327 -14.47 -16.23 8.30
N VAL A 328 -15.67 -15.66 8.17
CA VAL A 328 -15.80 -14.22 7.97
C VAL A 328 -15.59 -13.55 9.33
N PRO A 329 -14.54 -12.73 9.52
CA PRO A 329 -14.27 -12.14 10.82
C PRO A 329 -15.35 -11.12 11.20
N ALA A 330 -15.63 -10.99 12.49
CA ALA A 330 -16.54 -9.95 13.00
C ALA A 330 -15.91 -8.55 12.93
N ALA A 331 -14.59 -8.48 13.10
CA ALA A 331 -13.82 -7.25 13.00
C ALA A 331 -12.40 -7.51 12.51
N PHE A 332 -11.79 -6.47 11.93
CA PHE A 332 -10.36 -6.39 11.68
C PHE A 332 -9.71 -5.53 12.75
N PHE A 333 -8.48 -5.85 13.12
CA PHE A 333 -7.65 -4.98 13.95
C PHE A 333 -6.37 -4.59 13.21
N LYS A 334 -5.80 -3.44 13.56
CA LYS A 334 -4.47 -3.01 13.11
C LYS A 334 -3.71 -2.43 14.30
N ILE A 335 -2.68 -3.13 14.76
CA ILE A 335 -1.70 -2.59 15.69
C ILE A 335 -0.71 -1.76 14.87
N ILE A 336 -0.53 -0.50 15.27
CA ILE A 336 0.33 0.47 14.59
C ILE A 336 1.38 0.88 15.59
N GLN A 337 2.63 0.51 15.35
CA GLN A 337 3.74 0.70 16.28
C GLN A 337 4.88 1.48 15.61
N SER A 338 5.31 2.57 16.22
CA SER A 338 6.52 3.29 15.81
C SER A 338 7.76 2.46 16.12
N LYS A 339 8.65 2.27 15.13
CA LYS A 339 9.94 1.62 15.38
C LYS A 339 10.92 2.52 16.13
N ALA A 340 10.81 3.83 15.96
CA ALA A 340 11.70 4.80 16.61
C ALA A 340 11.38 4.98 18.09
N THR A 341 10.10 5.14 18.43
CA THR A 341 9.67 5.46 19.80
C THR A 341 9.12 4.25 20.56
N ASN A 342 8.87 3.14 19.87
CA ASN A 342 8.19 1.95 20.39
C ASN A 342 6.78 2.23 20.96
N LYS A 343 6.18 3.39 20.65
CA LYS A 343 4.79 3.70 21.00
C LYS A 343 3.84 3.01 20.03
N ALA A 344 2.67 2.61 20.50
CA ALA A 344 1.70 1.86 19.70
C ALA A 344 0.26 2.21 20.02
N ILE A 345 -0.63 1.95 19.06
CA ILE A 345 -2.09 2.05 19.21
C ILE A 345 -2.76 0.97 18.37
N VAL A 346 -4.00 0.59 18.69
CA VAL A 346 -4.76 -0.40 17.92
C VAL A 346 -6.00 0.24 17.32
N ALA A 347 -6.18 0.15 16.01
CA ALA A 347 -7.45 0.46 15.35
C ALA A 347 -8.29 -0.82 15.23
N ILE A 348 -9.59 -0.74 15.53
CA ILE A 348 -10.56 -1.80 15.31
C ILE A 348 -11.57 -1.34 14.26
N CYS A 349 -11.86 -2.19 13.27
CA CYS A 349 -12.84 -1.92 12.22
C CYS A 349 -13.90 -3.02 12.21
N SER A 350 -15.18 -2.67 12.39
CA SER A 350 -16.27 -3.63 12.27
C SER A 350 -16.34 -4.19 10.85
N ASN A 351 -16.61 -5.49 10.70
CA ASN A 351 -16.82 -6.15 9.41
C ASN A 351 -18.29 -6.58 9.25
N ASP A 352 -19.19 -5.69 9.61
CA ASP A 352 -20.64 -5.87 9.47
C ASP A 352 -21.25 -4.57 8.92
N PRO A 353 -21.58 -4.51 7.62
CA PRO A 353 -22.17 -3.32 7.04
C PRO A 353 -23.66 -3.17 7.35
N PHE A 354 -24.28 -4.15 8.01
CA PHE A 354 -25.71 -4.18 8.35
C PHE A 354 -25.96 -3.85 9.82
N ALA A 355 -24.91 -3.76 10.63
CA ALA A 355 -25.01 -3.38 12.03
C ALA A 355 -25.56 -1.96 12.20
N THR A 356 -26.36 -1.78 13.25
CA THR A 356 -26.86 -0.49 13.73
C THR A 356 -26.31 -0.21 15.12
N LYS A 357 -26.63 0.94 15.71
CA LYS A 357 -26.25 1.23 17.11
C LYS A 357 -26.82 0.21 18.10
N ASP A 358 -27.98 -0.35 17.80
CA ASP A 358 -28.70 -1.27 18.69
C ASP A 358 -28.28 -2.73 18.49
N THR A 359 -27.83 -3.09 17.28
CA THR A 359 -27.44 -4.47 16.95
C THR A 359 -25.93 -4.71 16.98
N ALA A 360 -25.12 -3.65 16.95
CA ALA A 360 -23.66 -3.79 16.96
C ALA A 360 -23.14 -4.40 18.28
N PRO A 361 -22.12 -5.28 18.21
CA PRO A 361 -21.43 -5.74 19.40
C PRO A 361 -20.83 -4.57 20.19
N LYS A 362 -20.75 -4.76 21.51
CA LYS A 362 -20.05 -3.82 22.39
C LYS A 362 -18.59 -3.67 21.94
N GLU A 363 -18.08 -2.44 22.00
CA GLU A 363 -16.67 -2.17 21.72
C GLU A 363 -15.75 -2.97 22.66
N LEU A 364 -14.62 -3.43 22.12
CA LEU A 364 -13.62 -4.20 22.87
C LEU A 364 -12.90 -3.36 23.93
N CYS A 365 -12.92 -2.05 23.76
CA CYS A 365 -12.24 -1.09 24.62
C CYS A 365 -12.97 0.25 24.58
N LYS A 366 -12.61 1.16 25.48
CA LYS A 366 -12.97 2.57 25.33
C LYS A 366 -12.21 3.15 24.14
N ASP A 367 -12.92 3.86 23.26
CA ASP A 367 -12.29 4.59 22.16
C ASP A 367 -11.40 5.73 22.69
N ILE A 368 -10.14 5.73 22.26
CA ILE A 368 -9.11 6.71 22.64
C ILE A 368 -8.64 7.55 21.45
N ALA A 369 -9.40 7.61 20.35
CA ALA A 369 -9.00 8.31 19.13
C ALA A 369 -8.75 9.82 19.34
N ALA A 370 -9.79 10.54 19.77
CA ALA A 370 -9.77 12.01 19.89
C ALA A 370 -8.68 12.52 20.83
N GLN A 371 -8.51 11.87 21.99
CA GLN A 371 -7.52 12.25 23.00
C GLN A 371 -6.05 11.96 22.59
N ASN A 372 -5.83 11.28 21.45
CA ASN A 372 -4.50 10.97 20.92
C ASN A 372 -4.33 11.43 19.45
N SER A 373 -5.13 12.40 19.01
CA SER A 373 -5.09 12.99 17.66
C SER A 373 -5.28 11.98 16.51
N TRP A 374 -6.04 10.90 16.75
CA TRP A 374 -6.46 9.96 15.71
C TRP A 374 -7.88 10.29 15.20
N PRO A 375 -8.22 9.94 13.94
CA PRO A 375 -9.53 10.21 13.38
C PRO A 375 -10.66 9.51 14.15
N ASP A 376 -11.67 10.28 14.54
CA ASP A 376 -12.86 9.81 15.24
C ASP A 376 -14.15 10.00 14.42
N ASP A 377 -14.04 10.39 13.15
CA ASP A 377 -15.16 10.66 12.24
C ASP A 377 -15.71 9.38 11.56
N LYS A 378 -14.98 8.26 11.65
CA LYS A 378 -15.30 6.99 10.98
C LYS A 378 -16.29 6.13 11.76
N LYS A 379 -17.44 6.68 12.14
CA LYS A 379 -18.44 6.02 13.01
C LYS A 379 -19.53 5.23 12.29
N GLU A 380 -19.62 5.35 10.96
CA GLU A 380 -20.64 4.68 10.16
C GLU A 380 -20.36 3.17 10.00
N PHE A 381 -21.29 2.32 10.47
CA PHE A 381 -21.17 0.86 10.37
C PHE A 381 -21.17 0.34 8.93
N SER A 382 -22.00 0.91 8.05
CA SER A 382 -22.12 0.50 6.64
C SER A 382 -20.78 0.54 5.87
N LYS A 383 -19.85 1.39 6.31
CA LYS A 383 -18.50 1.54 5.75
C LYS A 383 -17.40 0.96 6.65
N GLY A 384 -17.77 0.29 7.73
CA GLY A 384 -16.91 -0.22 8.79
C GLY A 384 -16.66 0.85 9.84
N ARG A 385 -17.29 0.72 11.01
CA ARG A 385 -17.05 1.64 12.13
C ARG A 385 -15.64 1.42 12.65
N ILE A 386 -14.88 2.50 12.82
CA ILE A 386 -13.54 2.49 13.37
C ILE A 386 -13.49 3.19 14.73
N TYR A 387 -12.77 2.57 15.65
CA TYR A 387 -12.40 3.14 16.96
C TYR A 387 -11.00 2.65 17.34
N PHE A 388 -10.39 3.31 18.32
CA PHE A 388 -9.00 3.04 18.70
C PHE A 388 -8.89 2.60 20.15
N CYS A 389 -8.02 1.62 20.41
CA CYS A 389 -7.77 1.04 21.71
C CYS A 389 -6.32 1.27 22.16
N ASP A 390 -6.14 1.34 23.48
CA ASP A 390 -4.86 1.00 24.10
C ASP A 390 -4.52 -0.47 23.82
N VAL A 391 -3.26 -0.74 23.49
CA VAL A 391 -2.76 -2.07 23.13
C VAL A 391 -3.00 -3.08 24.25
N GLY A 392 -2.70 -2.72 25.50
CA GLY A 392 -2.85 -3.61 26.65
C GLY A 392 -4.31 -3.96 26.94
N LYS A 393 -5.24 -3.02 26.76
CA LYS A 393 -6.68 -3.30 26.86
C LYS A 393 -7.16 -4.21 25.73
N PHE A 394 -6.70 -3.98 24.51
CA PHE A 394 -7.01 -4.81 23.35
C PHE A 394 -6.51 -6.26 23.51
N LEU A 395 -5.24 -6.45 23.88
CA LEU A 395 -4.63 -7.78 24.01
C LEU A 395 -5.29 -8.66 25.09
N LYS A 396 -5.97 -8.05 26.08
CA LYS A 396 -6.79 -8.80 27.05
C LYS A 396 -8.06 -9.41 26.44
N GLN A 397 -8.58 -8.80 25.38
CA GLN A 397 -9.80 -9.25 24.68
C GLN A 397 -9.48 -10.16 23.50
N VAL A 398 -8.34 -9.95 22.83
CA VAL A 398 -7.99 -10.64 21.58
C VAL A 398 -6.75 -11.51 21.77
N GLN A 399 -6.98 -12.73 22.26
CA GLN A 399 -5.88 -13.69 22.53
C GLN A 399 -5.22 -14.24 21.26
N THR A 400 -5.85 -14.07 20.08
CA THR A 400 -5.28 -14.46 18.78
C THR A 400 -4.29 -13.43 18.23
N ALA A 401 -4.24 -12.22 18.78
CA ALA A 401 -3.24 -11.23 18.42
C ALA A 401 -1.86 -11.58 19.02
N PRO A 402 -0.75 -11.20 18.35
CA PRO A 402 0.58 -11.47 18.88
C PRO A 402 0.84 -10.63 20.12
N LYS A 403 1.64 -11.18 21.04
CA LYS A 403 2.17 -10.42 22.16
C LYS A 403 3.22 -9.44 21.66
N ILE A 404 3.11 -8.17 22.04
CA ILE A 404 4.09 -7.14 21.68
C ILE A 404 4.51 -6.33 22.90
N SER A 405 5.75 -5.85 22.88
CA SER A 405 6.24 -4.82 23.81
C SER A 405 6.02 -3.43 23.23
N TYR A 406 5.60 -2.46 24.04
CA TYR A 406 5.41 -1.07 23.62
C TYR A 406 5.68 -0.10 24.80
N LYS A 407 6.04 1.15 24.51
CA LYS A 407 6.46 2.18 25.50
C LYS A 407 5.44 3.32 25.70
N GLY A 408 4.23 3.21 25.18
CA GLY A 408 3.17 4.20 25.33
C GLY A 408 2.22 4.26 24.14
N ILE A 409 1.28 5.20 24.16
CA ILE A 409 0.28 5.39 23.10
C ILE A 409 0.87 6.18 21.94
N LEU A 410 0.78 5.64 20.73
CA LEU A 410 1.18 6.33 19.50
C LEU A 410 0.20 7.47 19.19
N GLN A 411 0.72 8.67 18.96
CA GLN A 411 -0.08 9.83 18.58
C GLN A 411 -0.36 9.83 17.07
N GLY A 412 -1.55 10.27 16.69
CA GLY A 412 -1.88 10.52 15.30
C GLY A 412 -1.29 11.83 14.80
N ILE A 413 -1.69 12.23 13.60
CA ILE A 413 -1.36 13.52 13.00
C ILE A 413 -2.62 14.40 12.91
N GLU A 414 -2.49 15.66 13.30
CA GLU A 414 -3.54 16.64 13.02
C GLU A 414 -3.57 16.92 11.51
N GLU A 415 -4.74 16.75 10.88
CA GLU A 415 -4.99 17.30 9.56
C GLU A 415 -5.38 18.77 9.77
N SER A 416 -4.47 19.70 9.49
CA SER A 416 -4.80 21.13 9.50
C SER A 416 -6.01 21.38 8.60
N LEU A 417 -7.09 21.93 9.16
CA LEU A 417 -8.36 22.24 8.46
C LEU A 417 -8.24 23.31 7.35
N ASN A 418 -7.04 23.83 7.07
CA ASN A 418 -6.83 24.85 6.05
C ASN A 418 -6.16 24.24 4.80
N PRO A 419 -6.89 24.03 3.69
CA PRO A 419 -6.24 23.87 2.40
C PRO A 419 -5.42 25.14 2.08
N PRO A 420 -4.28 25.04 1.38
CA PRO A 420 -3.55 26.22 0.95
C PRO A 420 -4.49 27.10 0.11
N THR A 421 -4.58 28.36 0.51
CA THR A 421 -5.55 29.35 0.09
C THR A 421 -5.63 29.47 -1.44
N ILE A 422 -6.87 29.57 -1.96
CA ILE A 422 -7.28 29.66 -3.38
C ILE A 422 -6.83 31.01 -3.98
N SER A 423 -5.52 31.28 -4.05
CA SER A 423 -4.97 32.44 -4.78
C SER A 423 -4.08 32.02 -5.95
N ARG A 424 -3.48 30.82 -5.88
CA ARG A 424 -2.64 30.28 -6.98
C ARG A 424 -3.46 29.73 -8.15
N VAL A 425 -4.68 29.24 -7.92
CA VAL A 425 -5.53 28.60 -8.97
C VAL A 425 -6.07 29.62 -9.97
N GLN A 426 -6.44 30.83 -9.53
CA GLN A 426 -6.93 31.90 -10.42
C GLN A 426 -5.84 32.37 -11.40
N SER A 427 -4.59 32.55 -10.93
CA SER A 427 -3.46 32.94 -11.80
C SER A 427 -3.13 31.91 -12.89
N GLY A 428 -3.35 30.62 -12.61
CA GLY A 428 -3.13 29.52 -13.55
C GLY A 428 -4.17 29.50 -14.67
N ARG A 429 -5.45 29.76 -14.31
CA ARG A 429 -6.55 29.83 -15.27
C ARG A 429 -6.41 31.01 -16.23
N GLU A 430 -6.04 32.19 -15.74
CA GLU A 430 -5.77 33.35 -16.60
C GLU A 430 -4.53 33.19 -17.49
N ARG A 431 -3.51 32.43 -17.06
CA ARG A 431 -2.36 32.08 -17.90
C ARG A 431 -2.74 31.09 -19.00
N LEU A 432 -3.57 30.10 -18.67
CA LEU A 432 -4.06 29.13 -19.67
C LEU A 432 -4.95 29.80 -20.71
N GLU A 433 -5.85 30.70 -20.31
CA GLU A 433 -6.72 31.43 -21.24
C GLU A 433 -5.93 32.36 -22.16
N ARG A 434 -4.88 33.05 -21.66
CA ARG A 434 -3.96 33.84 -22.50
C ARG A 434 -3.17 32.98 -23.48
N CYS A 435 -2.71 31.80 -23.06
CA CYS A 435 -2.04 30.85 -23.96
C CYS A 435 -2.98 30.31 -25.04
N LEU A 436 -4.22 29.96 -24.69
CA LEU A 436 -5.22 29.50 -25.66
C LEU A 436 -5.56 30.58 -26.69
N HIS A 437 -5.71 31.83 -26.24
CA HIS A 437 -6.00 32.96 -27.11
C HIS A 437 -4.84 33.27 -28.08
N SER A 438 -3.59 33.14 -27.61
CA SER A 438 -2.37 33.27 -28.42
C SER A 438 -2.25 32.16 -29.49
N MET A 439 -2.60 30.92 -29.14
CA MET A 439 -2.58 29.80 -30.08
C MET A 439 -3.68 29.94 -31.15
N LEU A 440 -4.89 30.37 -30.76
CA LEU A 440 -5.99 30.61 -31.69
C LEU A 440 -5.70 31.78 -32.65
N THR A 441 -5.05 32.85 -32.19
CA THR A 441 -4.62 33.96 -33.05
C THR A 441 -3.48 33.57 -34.00
N ARG A 442 -2.52 32.75 -33.56
CA ARG A 442 -1.48 32.17 -34.43
C ARG A 442 -2.06 31.23 -35.49
N SER A 443 -3.03 30.40 -35.12
CA SER A 443 -3.72 29.49 -36.05
C SER A 443 -4.51 30.28 -37.10
N LYS A 444 -5.27 31.31 -36.71
CA LYS A 444 -5.97 32.21 -37.65
C LYS A 444 -5.01 32.93 -38.61
N ARG A 445 -3.83 33.37 -38.15
CA ARG A 445 -2.80 34.00 -39.00
C ARG A 445 -2.15 33.00 -39.97
N MET A 446 -1.95 31.75 -39.56
CA MET A 446 -1.45 30.69 -40.46
C MET A 446 -2.48 30.35 -41.54
N ILE A 447 -3.75 30.19 -41.17
CA ILE A 447 -4.84 29.93 -42.13
C ILE A 447 -4.98 31.10 -43.11
N SER A 448 -4.89 32.36 -42.65
CA SER A 448 -4.95 33.52 -43.55
C SER A 448 -3.74 33.65 -44.49
N ARG A 449 -2.59 33.10 -44.11
CA ARG A 449 -1.39 33.05 -44.96
C ARG A 449 -1.49 31.92 -46.00
N SER A 450 -1.97 30.74 -45.61
CA SER A 450 -2.18 29.62 -46.54
C SER A 450 -3.25 29.92 -47.59
N VAL A 451 -4.33 30.62 -47.23
CA VAL A 451 -5.37 31.06 -48.19
C VAL A 451 -4.87 32.12 -49.17
N ARG A 452 -3.83 32.90 -48.80
CA ARG A 452 -3.23 33.93 -49.66
C ARG A 452 -2.22 33.36 -50.67
N VAL A 453 -1.65 32.18 -50.39
CA VAL A 453 -0.73 31.46 -51.30
C VAL A 453 -1.48 30.65 -52.37
N CYS A 454 -2.75 30.28 -52.13
CA CYS A 454 -3.58 29.57 -53.12
C CYS A 454 -4.42 30.50 -54.03
N ARG A 455 -4.22 31.82 -53.96
CA ARG A 455 -4.90 32.81 -54.82
C ARG A 455 -3.89 33.79 -55.42
N THR A 456 -3.03 33.28 -56.28
CA THR A 456 -2.33 34.04 -57.32
C THR A 456 -2.40 33.20 -58.60
N PRO A 457 -2.76 33.77 -59.76
CA PRO A 457 -2.92 33.01 -61.01
C PRO A 457 -1.65 32.28 -61.43
#